data_AF-A0A8E0V093-F1
#
_entry.id   AF-A0A8E0V093-F1
#
_cell.length_a   1.000
_cell.length_b   1.000
_cell.length_c   1.000
_cell.angle_alpha   90.00
_cell.angle_beta   90.00
_cell.angle_gamma   90.00
#
_symmetry.space_group_name_H-M   'P 1'
#
loop_
_entity.id
_entity.type
_entity.pdbx_description
1 polymer ?
#
loop_
_entity_poly.entity_id
_entity_poly.type
_entity_poly.pdbx_seq_one_letter_code
_entity_poly.pdbx_strand_id
1 'polypeptide(L)'
;MKSILVLLPIFTLAVAQNLDSCSGDLKCCAAVTPYTALPEEILAEYGVRPDPNANICGNGTAVEDQFDADICESVGHELQCCDPRQPDVQLNEDLTFGCHNVSSTVMDV
;
A
#
# COMPACT_ATOMS: atom_id res chain seq x y z
N MET A 1 20.70 -1.65 52.70
CA MET A 1 19.79 -2.32 51.74
C MET A 1 19.65 -1.39 50.55
N LYS A 2 20.14 -1.78 49.36
CA LYS A 2 20.13 -0.97 48.14
C LYS A 2 18.75 -1.05 47.50
N SER A 3 18.03 0.07 47.46
CA SER A 3 16.79 0.19 46.70
C SER A 3 17.15 0.54 45.27
N ILE A 4 17.04 -0.43 44.36
CA ILE A 4 17.16 -0.20 42.92
C ILE A 4 15.77 0.22 42.45
N LEU A 5 15.62 1.53 42.23
CA LEU A 5 14.44 2.12 41.62
C LEU A 5 14.54 1.85 40.11
N VAL A 6 13.87 0.80 39.66
CA VAL A 6 13.78 0.46 38.24
C VAL A 6 12.80 1.44 37.59
N LEU A 7 13.34 2.50 36.99
CA LEU A 7 12.62 3.34 36.04
C LEU A 7 12.43 2.52 34.76
N LEU A 8 11.28 1.88 34.63
CA LEU A 8 10.80 1.36 33.34
C LEU A 8 10.56 2.57 32.43
N PRO A 9 11.26 2.69 31.29
CA PRO A 9 10.93 3.71 30.33
C PRO A 9 9.60 3.31 29.69
N ILE A 10 8.55 4.05 30.00
CA ILE A 10 7.27 3.98 29.30
C ILE A 10 7.49 4.67 27.95
N PHE A 11 8.13 3.96 27.00
CA PHE A 11 8.03 4.28 25.58
C PHE A 11 6.72 3.69 25.07
N THR A 12 5.59 4.26 25.48
CA THR A 12 4.30 3.92 24.89
C THR A 12 4.18 4.65 23.55
N LEU A 13 4.53 3.93 22.48
CA LEU A 13 3.81 3.85 21.21
C LEU A 13 3.19 5.15 20.71
N ALA A 14 4.02 6.07 20.24
CA ALA A 14 3.60 7.12 19.32
C ALA A 14 4.02 6.70 17.89
N VAL A 15 3.43 5.62 17.37
CA VAL A 15 3.61 5.19 15.97
C VAL A 15 2.27 5.23 15.23
N ALA A 16 1.51 6.30 15.44
CA ALA A 16 0.27 6.55 14.73
C ALA A 16 0.49 7.64 13.68
N GLN A 17 1.51 7.54 12.83
CA GLN A 17 1.78 8.61 11.86
C GLN A 17 2.35 8.06 10.55
N ASN A 18 1.64 8.37 9.45
CA ASN A 18 2.07 8.44 8.05
C ASN A 18 1.48 7.46 7.01
N LEU A 19 0.37 6.77 7.29
CA LEU A 19 -0.46 6.17 6.22
C LEU A 19 -1.46 7.18 5.61
N ASP A 20 -1.55 8.38 6.18
CA ASP A 20 -2.54 9.43 5.90
C ASP A 20 -2.48 10.04 4.47
N SER A 21 -1.53 9.65 3.62
CA SER A 21 -1.43 10.22 2.27
C SER A 21 -2.25 9.49 1.20
N CYS A 22 -2.96 8.41 1.55
CA CYS A 22 -3.76 7.66 0.59
C CYS A 22 -5.22 8.14 0.59
N SER A 23 -5.69 8.69 -0.53
CA SER A 23 -7.10 9.07 -0.73
C SER A 23 -7.99 7.90 -1.18
N GLY A 24 -7.43 6.71 -1.33
CA GLY A 24 -8.09 5.49 -1.78
C GLY A 24 -7.86 4.33 -0.82
N ASP A 25 -7.93 3.11 -1.35
CA ASP A 25 -7.67 1.90 -0.57
C ASP A 25 -6.18 1.63 -0.54
N LEU A 26 -5.60 1.64 0.67
CA LEU A 26 -4.22 1.26 0.84
C LEU A 26 -4.08 -0.27 0.80
N LYS A 27 -3.20 -0.75 -0.06
CA LYS A 27 -2.96 -2.18 -0.27
C LYS A 27 -1.49 -2.55 -0.19
N CYS A 28 -1.26 -3.75 0.34
CA CYS A 28 0.01 -4.43 0.27
C CYS A 28 0.02 -5.39 -0.92
N CYS A 29 0.82 -5.09 -1.94
CA CYS A 29 0.80 -5.77 -3.22
C CYS A 29 1.98 -6.74 -3.33
N ALA A 30 1.68 -8.03 -3.54
CA ALA A 30 2.71 -9.04 -3.78
C ALA A 30 3.43 -8.82 -5.13
N ALA A 31 2.75 -8.20 -6.09
CA ALA A 31 3.32 -7.77 -7.35
C ALA A 31 2.73 -6.42 -7.76
N VAL A 32 3.58 -5.57 -8.33
CA VAL A 32 3.19 -4.29 -8.91
C VAL A 32 3.57 -4.30 -10.38
N THR A 33 2.59 -4.07 -11.25
CA THR A 33 2.81 -4.01 -12.71
C THR A 33 2.44 -2.62 -13.19
N PRO A 34 3.40 -1.81 -13.69
CA PRO A 34 3.07 -0.48 -14.22
C PRO A 34 2.24 -0.61 -15.49
N TYR A 35 1.30 0.31 -15.70
CA TYR A 35 0.46 0.30 -16.91
C TYR A 35 1.29 0.38 -18.19
N THR A 36 2.43 1.08 -18.15
CA THR A 36 3.37 1.19 -19.27
C THR A 36 4.00 -0.15 -19.68
N ALA A 37 3.92 -1.19 -18.86
CA ALA A 37 4.37 -2.53 -19.21
C ALA A 37 3.33 -3.32 -20.03
N LEU A 38 2.10 -2.83 -20.13
CA LEU A 38 1.00 -3.48 -20.86
C LEU A 38 0.62 -2.67 -22.11
N PRO A 39 0.14 -3.34 -23.18
CA PRO A 39 -0.47 -2.64 -24.30
C PRO A 39 -1.73 -1.88 -23.86
N GLU A 40 -1.97 -0.71 -24.44
CA GLU A 40 -3.16 0.12 -24.13
C GLU A 40 -4.48 -0.64 -24.39
N GLU A 41 -4.51 -1.51 -25.39
CA GLU A 41 -5.66 -2.36 -25.72
C GLU A 41 -6.09 -3.24 -24.55
N ILE A 42 -5.13 -3.79 -23.80
CA ILE A 42 -5.41 -4.64 -22.63
C ILE A 42 -6.00 -3.79 -21.50
N LEU A 43 -5.44 -2.61 -21.22
CA LEU A 43 -5.99 -1.71 -20.20
C LEU A 43 -7.41 -1.26 -20.54
N ALA A 44 -7.69 -1.01 -21.83
CA ALA A 44 -9.01 -0.65 -22.31
C ALA A 44 -10.04 -1.78 -22.17
N GLU A 45 -9.64 -3.04 -22.35
CA GLU A 45 -10.52 -4.21 -22.13
C GLU A 45 -11.03 -4.29 -20.68
N TYR A 46 -10.20 -3.86 -19.72
CA TYR A 46 -10.57 -3.78 -18.31
C TYR A 46 -11.36 -2.50 -17.97
N GLY A 47 -11.68 -1.63 -18.93
CA GLY A 47 -12.40 -0.37 -18.67
C GLY A 47 -11.62 0.57 -17.76
N VAL A 48 -10.29 0.49 -17.81
CA VAL A 48 -9.41 1.25 -16.93
C VAL A 48 -9.23 2.66 -17.49
N ARG A 49 -9.25 3.66 -16.61
CA ARG A 49 -8.99 5.05 -17.03
C ARG A 49 -7.51 5.21 -17.39
N PRO A 50 -7.20 5.87 -18.51
CA PRO A 50 -5.82 6.05 -18.93
C PRO A 50 -5.08 6.96 -17.94
N ASP A 51 -4.11 6.38 -17.23
CA ASP A 51 -3.12 7.08 -16.41
C ASP A 51 -1.76 6.39 -16.60
N PRO A 52 -0.76 7.06 -17.22
CA PRO A 52 0.54 6.45 -17.47
C PRO A 52 1.38 6.22 -16.22
N ASN A 53 1.01 6.81 -15.07
CA ASN A 53 1.72 6.65 -13.80
C ASN A 53 1.01 5.68 -12.85
N ALA A 54 -0.06 5.03 -13.31
CA ALA A 54 -0.79 4.03 -12.54
C ALA A 54 -0.19 2.64 -12.71
N ASN A 55 -0.43 1.82 -11.70
CA ASN A 55 -0.01 0.45 -11.58
C ASN A 55 -1.23 -0.46 -11.38
N ILE A 56 -0.99 -1.75 -11.63
CA ILE A 56 -1.85 -2.86 -11.21
C ILE A 56 -1.21 -3.48 -9.97
N CYS A 57 -1.97 -3.55 -8.88
CA CYS A 57 -1.63 -4.30 -7.68
C CYS A 57 -2.15 -5.73 -7.81
N GLY A 58 -1.24 -6.71 -7.86
CA GLY A 58 -1.57 -8.12 -7.89
C GLY A 58 -1.53 -8.75 -6.49
N ASN A 59 -2.55 -9.55 -6.18
CA ASN A 59 -2.74 -10.22 -4.90
C ASN A 59 -2.63 -9.24 -3.72
N GLY A 60 -3.35 -8.12 -3.83
CA GLY A 60 -3.30 -7.02 -2.87
C GLY A 60 -4.16 -7.28 -1.65
N THR A 61 -3.57 -7.27 -0.45
CA THR A 61 -4.30 -7.29 0.82
C THR A 61 -4.53 -5.87 1.33
N ALA A 62 -5.64 -5.63 2.02
CA ALA A 62 -5.88 -4.34 2.68
C ALA A 62 -4.82 -4.07 3.75
N VAL A 63 -4.47 -2.80 3.92
CA VAL A 63 -3.58 -2.31 4.98
C VAL A 63 -4.40 -1.33 5.82
N GLU A 64 -4.69 -1.69 7.06
CA GLU A 64 -5.56 -0.89 7.93
C GLU A 64 -4.76 0.02 8.87
N ASP A 65 -3.52 -0.37 9.20
CA ASP A 65 -2.65 0.37 10.10
C ASP A 65 -1.15 0.17 9.79
N GLN A 66 -0.31 0.78 10.64
CA GLN A 66 1.14 0.74 10.49
C GLN A 66 1.72 -0.68 10.68
N PHE A 67 1.08 -1.51 11.49
CA PHE A 67 1.55 -2.87 11.70
C PHE A 67 1.39 -3.71 10.42
N ASP A 68 0.27 -3.55 9.72
CA ASP A 68 0.07 -4.16 8.41
C ASP A 68 1.07 -3.64 7.37
N ALA A 69 1.38 -2.33 7.41
CA ALA A 69 2.37 -1.71 6.52
C ALA A 69 3.78 -2.26 6.76
N ASP A 70 4.19 -2.40 8.03
CA ASP A 70 5.49 -2.96 8.41
C ASP A 70 5.59 -4.45 7.99
N ILE A 71 4.51 -5.22 8.14
CA ILE A 71 4.45 -6.60 7.65
C ILE A 71 4.65 -6.62 6.14
N CYS A 72 3.95 -5.76 5.41
CA CYS A 72 4.04 -5.68 3.96
C CYS A 72 5.49 -5.51 3.49
N GLU A 73 6.19 -4.54 4.06
CA GLU A 73 7.59 -4.29 3.75
C GLU A 73 8.48 -5.46 4.16
N SER A 74 8.23 -6.08 5.33
CA SER A 74 9.03 -7.19 5.84
C SER A 74 9.02 -8.43 4.92
N VAL A 75 7.93 -8.65 4.19
CA VAL A 75 7.81 -9.74 3.22
C VAL A 75 8.24 -9.33 1.80
N GLY A 76 8.76 -8.11 1.63
CA GLY A 76 9.23 -7.56 0.36
C GLY A 76 8.11 -7.22 -0.62
N HIS A 77 6.90 -6.98 -0.12
CA HIS A 77 5.78 -6.50 -0.92
C HIS A 77 5.79 -4.96 -0.98
N GLU A 78 4.99 -4.40 -1.87
CA GLU A 78 4.95 -2.96 -2.10
C GLU A 78 3.63 -2.34 -1.65
N LEU A 79 3.71 -1.23 -0.92
CA LEU A 79 2.54 -0.44 -0.56
C LEU A 79 2.06 0.38 -1.75
N GLN A 80 0.79 0.21 -2.11
CA GLN A 80 0.12 0.95 -3.16
C GLN A 80 -1.15 1.61 -2.63
N CYS A 81 -1.39 2.85 -3.04
CA CYS A 81 -2.69 3.50 -2.85
C CYS A 81 -3.51 3.32 -4.13
N CYS A 82 -4.64 2.63 -4.04
CA CYS A 82 -5.44 2.24 -5.19
C CYS A 82 -6.80 2.95 -5.24
N ASP A 83 -7.27 3.30 -6.44
CA ASP A 83 -8.63 3.83 -6.64
C ASP A 83 -9.66 2.69 -6.48
N PRO A 84 -10.54 2.72 -5.45
CA PRO A 84 -11.55 1.68 -5.24
C PRO A 84 -12.61 1.63 -6.35
N ARG A 85 -12.62 2.60 -7.26
CA ARG A 85 -13.55 2.68 -8.39
C ARG A 85 -13.00 2.03 -9.66
N GLN A 86 -11.78 1.50 -9.63
CA GLN A 86 -11.14 0.84 -10.76
C GLN A 86 -10.95 -0.67 -10.48
N PRO A 87 -11.19 -1.55 -11.48
CA PRO A 87 -11.70 -1.23 -12.81
C PRO A 87 -13.22 -1.05 -12.85
N ASP A 88 -13.73 -0.47 -13.93
CA ASP A 88 -15.18 -0.30 -14.17
C ASP A 88 -15.90 -1.65 -14.42
N VAL A 89 -15.16 -2.75 -14.48
CA VAL A 89 -15.65 -4.12 -14.69
C VAL A 89 -15.34 -5.01 -13.48
N GLN A 90 -16.16 -6.04 -13.28
CA GLN A 90 -15.89 -7.02 -12.23
C GLN A 90 -14.84 -8.03 -12.71
N LEU A 91 -13.78 -8.17 -11.93
CA LEU A 91 -12.69 -9.11 -12.21
C LEU A 91 -12.95 -10.46 -11.54
N ASN A 92 -12.43 -11.52 -12.15
CA ASN A 92 -12.36 -12.86 -11.55
C ASN A 92 -11.00 -13.14 -10.89
N GLU A 93 -10.11 -12.14 -10.90
CA GLU A 93 -8.72 -12.21 -10.46
C GLU A 93 -8.46 -11.19 -9.36
N ASP A 94 -7.54 -11.50 -8.45
CA ASP A 94 -7.10 -10.59 -7.38
C ASP A 94 -6.16 -9.50 -7.92
N LEU A 95 -6.67 -8.71 -8.87
CA LEU A 95 -6.01 -7.52 -9.37
C LEU A 95 -6.77 -6.28 -8.92
N THR A 96 -6.03 -5.25 -8.52
CA THR A 96 -6.58 -3.91 -8.25
C THR A 96 -5.89 -2.92 -9.18
N PHE A 97 -6.68 -2.06 -9.81
CA PHE A 97 -6.23 -1.11 -10.81
C PHE A 97 -6.19 0.31 -10.24
N GLY A 98 -5.53 1.23 -10.93
CA GLY A 98 -5.44 2.64 -10.53
C GLY A 98 -4.60 2.82 -9.26
N CYS A 99 -3.55 2.01 -9.12
CA CYS A 99 -2.69 1.99 -7.96
C CYS A 99 -1.47 2.88 -8.15
N HIS A 100 -1.00 3.54 -7.10
CA HIS A 100 0.19 4.38 -7.13
C HIS A 100 1.09 4.10 -5.94
N ASN A 101 2.40 4.21 -6.14
CA ASN A 101 3.39 4.08 -5.08
C ASN A 101 3.10 5.08 -3.96
N VAL A 102 3.05 4.59 -2.73
CA VAL A 102 3.02 5.48 -1.57
C VAL A 102 4.45 5.97 -1.32
N SER A 103 4.66 7.28 -1.38
CA SER A 103 5.99 7.86 -1.15
C SER A 103 6.38 7.66 0.31
N SER A 104 7.33 6.76 0.57
CA SER A 104 7.96 6.53 1.88
C SER A 104 8.89 7.68 2.30
N THR A 105 8.45 8.94 2.16
CA THR A 105 9.26 10.10 2.57
C THR A 105 9.25 10.32 4.09
N VAL A 106 8.74 9.35 4.87
CA VAL A 106 8.65 9.44 6.33
C VAL A 106 9.13 8.15 7.00
N MET A 107 10.30 7.66 6.59
CA MET A 107 11.01 6.57 7.29
C MET A 107 12.43 6.95 7.75
N ASP A 108 12.84 8.21 7.58
CA ASP A 108 14.11 8.75 8.07
C ASP A 108 13.86 9.82 9.16
N VAL A 109 13.41 9.43 10.35
CA VAL A 109 13.57 10.23 11.59
C VAL A 109 13.95 9.33 12.76
#